data_AF-A0A7R9H479-F1
#
_entry.id   AF-A0A7R9H479-F1
#
_cell.length_a   1.000
_cell.length_b   1.000
_cell.length_c   1.000
_cell.angle_alpha   90.00
_cell.angle_beta   90.00
_cell.angle_gamma   90.00
#
_symmetry.space_group_name_H-M   'P 1'
#
loop_
_entity.id
_entity.type
_entity.pdbx_description
1 polymer ?
#
loop_
_entity_poly.entity_id
_entity_poly.type
_entity_poly.pdbx_seq_one_letter_code
_entity_poly.pdbx_strand_id
1 'polypeptide(L)'
;MFEQRLRHFADWSDNSAELHVLREVQQGFVETFITNRQSLSTKDLPNMTTLEQWLLQWNHILASVTYMHDFPLWMQYFPKIIFLVINKSGSGVISRDELRVFYSSFLGFDTQRVGEVLDIAYNNMTSNGDHPLRYRVYYLCFANFLLGRHPHGPGQLLFGSFEGSPPYSTMFPVDYSALNCPTEKLEQYSPHKKSNRHSVIV
;
A
#
# COMPACT_ATOMS: atom_id res chain seq x y z
N MET A 1 -13.58 -15.42 9.67
CA MET A 1 -13.42 -15.66 8.22
C MET A 1 -12.03 -15.26 7.71
N PHE A 2 -11.54 -14.05 8.00
CA PHE A 2 -10.20 -13.60 7.56
C PHE A 2 -9.03 -14.36 8.22
N GLU A 3 -9.01 -14.48 9.55
CA GLU A 3 -8.01 -15.26 10.30
C GLU A 3 -7.88 -16.69 9.77
N GLN A 4 -9.00 -17.40 9.63
CA GLN A 4 -9.02 -18.77 9.14
C GLN A 4 -8.44 -18.87 7.73
N ARG A 5 -8.80 -17.94 6.81
CA ARG A 5 -8.23 -17.92 5.46
C ARG A 5 -6.73 -17.70 5.47
N LEU A 6 -6.22 -16.76 6.27
CA LEU A 6 -4.77 -16.52 6.39
C LEU A 6 -4.05 -17.73 6.98
N ARG A 7 -4.60 -18.32 8.04
CA ARG A 7 -4.07 -19.54 8.67
C ARG A 7 -3.95 -20.68 7.67
N HIS A 8 -5.02 -20.92 6.90
CA HIS A 8 -5.05 -22.02 5.92
C HIS A 8 -4.12 -21.73 4.74
N PHE A 9 -4.02 -20.48 4.29
CA PHE A 9 -3.09 -20.12 3.23
C PHE A 9 -1.63 -20.32 3.67
N ALA A 10 -1.30 -19.95 4.90
CA ALA A 10 0.06 -20.04 5.45
C ALA A 10 0.40 -21.41 6.06
N ASP A 11 -0.54 -22.38 6.03
CA ASP A 11 -0.40 -23.72 6.63
C ASP A 11 -0.02 -23.70 8.12
N TRP A 12 -0.56 -22.73 8.87
CA TRP A 12 -0.27 -22.57 10.30
C TRP A 12 -1.10 -23.49 11.19
N SER A 13 -0.44 -24.07 12.19
CA SER A 13 -1.13 -24.85 13.24
C SER A 13 -1.92 -23.95 14.18
N ASP A 14 -2.91 -24.53 14.87
CA ASP A 14 -3.76 -23.79 15.83
C ASP A 14 -3.01 -23.22 17.05
N ASN A 15 -1.79 -23.71 17.31
CA ASN A 15 -0.93 -23.27 18.41
C ASN A 15 0.32 -22.52 17.92
N SER A 16 0.35 -22.10 16.65
CA SER A 16 1.47 -21.33 16.10
C SER A 16 1.54 -19.93 16.73
N ALA A 17 2.75 -19.45 17.00
CA ALA A 17 2.96 -18.11 17.56
C ALA A 17 2.43 -17.02 16.61
N GLU A 18 2.55 -17.25 15.31
CA GLU A 18 2.07 -16.37 14.25
C GLU A 18 0.55 -16.22 14.28
N LEU A 19 -0.18 -17.31 14.53
CA LEU A 19 -1.64 -17.26 14.65
C LEU A 19 -2.09 -16.48 15.90
N HIS A 20 -1.38 -16.64 17.02
CA HIS A 20 -1.66 -15.84 18.21
C HIS A 20 -1.46 -14.35 17.95
N VAL A 21 -0.37 -13.96 17.29
CA VAL A 21 -0.15 -12.55 16.91
C VAL A 21 -1.23 -12.06 15.93
N LEU A 22 -1.65 -12.89 14.96
CA LEU A 22 -2.74 -12.55 14.05
C LEU A 22 -4.06 -12.30 14.79
N ARG A 23 -4.37 -13.08 15.83
CA ARG A 23 -5.55 -12.86 16.68
C ARG A 23 -5.50 -11.52 17.41
N GLU A 24 -4.36 -11.18 18.01
CA GLU A 24 -4.15 -9.88 18.66
C GLU A 24 -4.28 -8.73 17.66
N VAL A 25 -3.73 -8.89 16.45
CA VAL A 25 -3.87 -7.90 15.37
C VAL A 25 -5.34 -7.74 14.98
N GLN A 26 -6.09 -8.84 14.83
CA GLN A 26 -7.51 -8.80 14.52
C GLN A 26 -8.33 -8.16 15.65
N GLN A 27 -7.98 -8.43 16.91
CA GLN A 27 -8.65 -7.81 18.06
C GLN A 27 -8.41 -6.30 18.07
N GLY A 28 -7.15 -5.85 17.94
CA GLY A 28 -6.83 -4.41 17.88
C GLY A 28 -7.50 -3.70 16.72
N PHE A 29 -7.66 -4.39 15.58
CA PHE A 29 -8.43 -3.91 14.45
C PHE A 29 -9.92 -3.70 14.81
N VAL A 30 -10.56 -4.72 15.39
CA VAL A 30 -11.96 -4.66 15.83
C VAL A 30 -12.16 -3.56 16.87
N GLU A 31 -11.24 -3.43 17.82
CA GLU A 31 -11.31 -2.37 18.83
C GLU A 31 -11.25 -0.98 18.21
N THR A 32 -10.34 -0.78 17.25
CA THR A 32 -10.12 0.51 16.58
C THR A 32 -11.33 0.93 15.74
N PHE A 33 -11.93 0.02 14.97
CA PHE A 33 -12.97 0.36 14.00
C PHE A 33 -14.40 0.02 14.42
N ILE A 34 -14.58 -0.86 15.41
CA ILE A 34 -15.89 -1.35 15.85
C ILE A 34 -16.17 -0.90 17.28
N THR A 35 -15.31 -1.25 18.25
CA THR A 35 -15.59 -1.07 19.69
C THR A 35 -15.46 0.37 20.18
N ASN A 36 -14.52 1.16 19.66
CA ASN A 36 -14.32 2.56 20.07
C ASN A 36 -15.52 3.50 19.76
N ARG A 37 -16.60 2.93 19.19
CA ARG A 37 -17.86 3.62 18.87
C ARG A 37 -18.96 3.45 19.92
N GLN A 38 -18.83 2.49 20.83
CA GLN A 38 -19.83 2.28 21.90
C GLN A 38 -19.90 3.45 22.90
N SER A 39 -18.92 4.36 22.88
CA SER A 39 -18.91 5.57 23.70
C SER A 39 -19.72 6.74 23.11
N LEU A 40 -20.11 6.69 21.83
CA LEU A 40 -20.61 7.88 21.12
C LEU A 40 -22.09 7.88 20.71
N SER A 41 -22.80 6.75 20.58
CA SER A 41 -24.27 6.77 20.53
C SER A 41 -24.89 5.38 20.48
N THR A 42 -25.92 5.17 21.31
CA THR A 42 -26.99 4.14 21.23
C THR A 42 -26.59 2.66 21.21
N LYS A 43 -27.02 1.95 22.26
CA LYS A 43 -26.78 0.52 22.55
C LYS A 43 -27.36 -0.49 21.54
N ASP A 44 -27.92 -0.05 20.41
CA ASP A 44 -28.72 -0.89 19.51
C ASP A 44 -28.21 -0.92 18.05
N LEU A 45 -27.05 -0.31 17.74
CA LEU A 45 -26.51 -0.38 16.39
C LEU A 45 -25.78 -1.72 16.17
N PRO A 46 -26.06 -2.46 15.08
CA PRO A 46 -25.36 -3.71 14.77
C PRO A 46 -23.84 -3.49 14.72
N ASN A 47 -23.06 -4.54 15.02
CA ASN A 47 -21.59 -4.61 14.93
C ASN A 47 -21.08 -4.48 13.48
N MET A 48 -21.57 -3.49 12.72
CA MET A 48 -21.32 -3.28 11.30
C MET A 48 -20.88 -1.84 11.09
N THR A 49 -19.79 -1.65 10.35
CA THR A 49 -19.24 -0.35 9.97
C THR A 49 -19.65 -0.05 8.54
N THR A 50 -20.25 1.11 8.28
CA THR A 50 -20.48 1.56 6.90
C THR A 50 -19.17 2.02 6.27
N LEU A 51 -19.08 2.04 4.94
CA LEU A 51 -17.88 2.49 4.23
C LEU A 51 -17.48 3.93 4.63
N GLU A 52 -18.44 4.83 4.79
CA GLU A 52 -18.19 6.21 5.20
C GLU A 52 -17.59 6.30 6.61
N GLN A 53 -18.12 5.51 7.56
CA GLN A 53 -17.60 5.46 8.93
C GLN A 53 -16.18 4.90 8.97
N TRP A 54 -15.91 3.88 8.16
CA TRP A 54 -14.58 3.31 7.98
C TRP A 54 -13.60 4.36 7.48
N LEU A 55 -13.97 5.12 6.44
CA LEU A 55 -13.14 6.19 5.88
C LEU A 55 -12.91 7.32 6.89
N LEU A 56 -13.93 7.70 7.66
CA LEU A 56 -13.79 8.73 8.71
C LEU A 56 -12.79 8.31 9.78
N GLN A 57 -12.84 7.05 10.23
CA GLN A 57 -11.89 6.53 11.21
C GLN A 57 -10.47 6.50 10.66
N TRP A 58 -10.29 6.07 9.40
CA TRP A 58 -9.00 6.14 8.73
C TRP A 58 -8.47 7.56 8.63
N ASN A 59 -9.32 8.54 8.30
CA ASN A 59 -8.92 9.95 8.26
C ASN A 59 -8.43 10.43 9.63
N HIS A 60 -9.12 10.05 10.72
CA HIS A 60 -8.67 10.40 12.06
C HIS A 60 -7.30 9.80 12.42
N ILE A 61 -7.07 8.52 12.07
CA ILE A 61 -5.78 7.86 12.28
C ILE A 61 -4.69 8.51 11.42
N LEU A 62 -4.96 8.76 10.13
CA LEU A 62 -3.98 9.33 9.22
C LEU A 62 -3.65 10.79 9.52
N ALA A 63 -4.57 11.54 10.14
CA ALA A 63 -4.33 12.93 10.51
C ALA A 63 -3.25 13.11 11.59
N SER A 64 -3.04 12.10 12.45
CA SER A 64 -2.05 12.14 13.53
C SER A 64 -0.73 11.43 13.18
N VAL A 65 -0.68 10.73 12.05
CA VAL A 65 0.43 9.85 11.70
C VAL A 65 1.37 10.50 10.70
N THR A 66 2.65 10.59 11.06
CA THR A 66 3.73 10.99 10.14
C THR A 66 4.61 9.79 9.77
N TYR A 67 4.79 8.86 10.71
CA TYR A 67 5.64 7.69 10.56
C TYR A 67 4.87 6.40 10.86
N MET A 68 5.39 5.29 10.34
CA MET A 68 4.73 3.99 10.52
C MET A 68 4.63 3.54 12.00
N HIS A 69 5.50 4.06 12.88
CA HIS A 69 5.45 3.78 14.33
C HIS A 69 4.38 4.59 15.09
N ASP A 70 3.78 5.60 14.45
CA ASP A 70 2.68 6.38 15.05
C ASP A 70 1.34 5.65 14.93
N PHE A 71 1.24 4.65 14.04
CA PHE A 71 0.02 3.87 13.88
C PHE A 71 -0.29 3.01 15.13
N PRO A 72 -1.56 2.60 15.32
CA PRO A 72 -1.92 1.62 16.33
C PRO A 72 -1.08 0.35 16.24
N LEU A 73 -0.77 -0.28 17.37
CA LEU A 73 0.10 -1.45 17.44
C LEU A 73 -0.29 -2.56 16.46
N TRP A 74 -1.58 -2.87 16.34
CA TRP A 74 -2.06 -3.90 15.41
C TRP A 74 -1.60 -3.64 13.96
N MET A 75 -1.58 -2.37 13.54
CA MET A 75 -1.16 -1.95 12.21
C MET A 75 0.35 -1.99 12.03
N GLN A 76 1.12 -1.83 13.11
CA GLN A 76 2.57 -2.00 13.07
C GLN A 76 2.98 -3.47 12.89
N TYR A 77 2.22 -4.39 13.48
CA TYR A 77 2.46 -5.84 13.38
C TYR A 77 1.84 -6.47 12.13
N PHE A 78 0.78 -5.88 11.57
CA PHE A 78 0.09 -6.41 10.40
C PHE A 78 1.01 -6.64 9.17
N PRO A 79 1.90 -5.71 8.76
CA PRO A 79 2.85 -5.96 7.67
C PRO A 79 3.74 -7.17 7.92
N LYS A 80 4.17 -7.39 9.16
CA LYS A 80 5.00 -8.56 9.54
C LYS A 80 4.23 -9.86 9.37
N ILE A 81 2.97 -9.87 9.79
CA ILE A 81 2.11 -11.04 9.63
C ILE A 81 1.89 -11.36 8.16
N ILE A 82 1.53 -10.37 7.33
CA ILE A 82 1.35 -10.61 5.89
C ILE A 82 2.66 -11.07 5.24
N PHE A 83 3.81 -10.50 5.62
CA PHE A 83 5.10 -10.96 5.13
C PHE A 83 5.34 -12.45 5.42
N LEU A 84 5.07 -12.90 6.65
CA LEU A 84 5.22 -14.30 7.05
C LEU A 84 4.24 -15.22 6.32
N VAL A 85 3.03 -14.75 6.07
CA VAL A 85 2.01 -15.47 5.29
C VAL A 85 2.48 -15.71 3.85
N ILE A 86 3.10 -14.71 3.22
CA ILE A 86 3.59 -14.81 1.84
C ILE A 86 4.87 -15.67 1.77
N ASN A 87 5.81 -15.45 2.69
CA ASN A 87 7.09 -16.18 2.76
C ASN A 87 6.90 -17.60 3.34
N LYS A 88 6.11 -18.44 2.65
CA LYS A 88 5.81 -19.82 3.06
C LYS A 88 7.05 -20.69 3.16
N SER A 89 8.09 -20.41 2.37
CA SER A 89 9.36 -21.13 2.43
C SER A 89 10.13 -20.90 3.74
N GLY A 90 9.80 -19.84 4.50
CA GLY A 90 10.56 -19.45 5.69
C GLY A 90 11.96 -18.92 5.37
N SER A 91 12.29 -18.67 4.09
CA SER A 91 13.63 -18.24 3.66
C SER A 91 13.99 -16.83 4.12
N GLY A 92 12.98 -16.02 4.44
CA GLY A 92 13.13 -14.62 4.85
C GLY A 92 13.20 -13.65 3.67
N VAL A 93 13.00 -14.14 2.44
CA VAL A 93 12.90 -13.36 1.21
C VAL A 93 11.68 -13.84 0.43
N ILE A 94 10.77 -12.92 0.08
CA ILE A 94 9.64 -13.26 -0.76
C ILE A 94 10.12 -13.47 -2.21
N SER A 95 9.95 -14.67 -2.72
CA SER A 95 10.20 -15.01 -4.12
C SER A 95 9.05 -14.53 -5.01
N ARG A 96 9.33 -14.41 -6.33
CA ARG A 96 8.29 -14.12 -7.32
C ARG A 96 7.19 -15.18 -7.34
N ASP A 97 7.56 -16.44 -7.09
CA ASP A 97 6.62 -17.56 -7.07
C ASP A 97 5.67 -17.49 -5.87
N GLU A 98 6.19 -17.18 -4.68
CA GLU A 98 5.38 -16.97 -3.48
C GLU A 98 4.43 -15.79 -3.64
N LEU A 99 4.91 -14.69 -4.24
CA LEU A 99 4.07 -13.53 -4.52
C LEU A 99 2.95 -13.85 -5.52
N ARG A 100 3.25 -14.64 -6.56
CA ARG A 100 2.22 -15.14 -7.51
C ARG A 100 1.14 -15.93 -6.79
N VAL A 101 1.55 -16.88 -5.94
CA VAL A 101 0.61 -17.73 -5.19
C VAL A 101 -0.26 -16.88 -4.27
N PHE A 102 0.31 -15.84 -3.66
CA PHE A 102 -0.46 -14.88 -2.87
C PHE A 102 -1.51 -14.15 -3.70
N TYR A 103 -1.16 -13.63 -4.87
CA TYR A 103 -2.12 -12.95 -5.76
C TYR A 103 -3.21 -13.89 -6.28
N SER A 104 -2.86 -15.10 -6.71
CA SER A 104 -3.85 -16.03 -7.25
C SER A 104 -4.75 -16.63 -6.17
N SER A 105 -4.17 -17.13 -5.07
CA SER A 105 -4.88 -17.97 -4.12
C SER A 105 -5.43 -17.20 -2.92
N PHE A 106 -4.76 -16.13 -2.49
CA PHE A 106 -5.24 -15.31 -1.37
C PHE A 106 -6.12 -14.14 -1.86
N LEU A 107 -5.64 -13.36 -2.83
CA LEU A 107 -6.40 -12.24 -3.39
C LEU A 107 -7.45 -12.69 -4.41
N GLY A 108 -7.31 -13.91 -4.97
CA GLY A 108 -8.30 -14.48 -5.88
C GLY A 108 -8.24 -13.90 -7.29
N PHE A 109 -7.10 -13.35 -7.72
CA PHE A 109 -6.95 -12.86 -9.08
C PHE A 109 -6.89 -14.01 -10.08
N ASP A 110 -7.51 -13.78 -11.24
CA ASP A 110 -7.44 -14.67 -12.40
C ASP A 110 -6.02 -14.70 -12.99
N THR A 111 -5.71 -15.77 -13.73
CA THR A 111 -4.36 -15.99 -14.27
C THR A 111 -3.91 -14.86 -15.20
N GLN A 112 -4.82 -14.25 -15.96
CA GLN A 112 -4.48 -13.15 -16.86
C GLN A 112 -4.04 -11.93 -16.06
N ARG A 113 -4.84 -11.50 -15.08
CA ARG A 113 -4.50 -10.36 -14.21
C ARG A 113 -3.22 -10.59 -13.41
N VAL A 114 -2.99 -11.82 -12.93
CA VAL A 114 -1.73 -12.15 -12.25
C VAL A 114 -0.54 -11.99 -13.20
N GLY A 115 -0.66 -12.45 -14.45
CA GLY A 115 0.39 -12.30 -15.46
C GLY A 115 0.73 -10.84 -15.76
N GLU A 116 -0.28 -9.97 -15.85
CA GLU A 116 -0.10 -8.55 -16.12
C GLU A 116 0.55 -7.78 -14.95
N VAL A 117 0.17 -8.12 -13.71
CA VAL A 117 0.59 -7.34 -12.52
C VAL A 117 1.85 -7.88 -11.86
N LEU A 118 2.09 -9.20 -11.89
CA LEU A 118 3.15 -9.84 -11.10
C LEU A 118 4.53 -9.29 -11.43
N ASP A 119 4.88 -9.19 -12.71
CA ASP A 119 6.22 -8.77 -13.12
C ASP A 119 6.46 -7.30 -12.76
N ILE A 120 5.44 -6.46 -12.99
CA ILE A 120 5.49 -5.05 -12.60
C ILE A 120 5.63 -4.94 -11.08
N ALA A 121 4.79 -5.63 -10.30
CA ALA A 121 4.81 -5.55 -8.84
C ALA A 121 6.15 -6.03 -8.28
N TYR A 122 6.64 -7.20 -8.73
CA TYR A 122 7.89 -7.77 -8.23
C TYR A 122 9.09 -6.89 -8.58
N ASN A 123 9.17 -6.40 -9.82
CA ASN A 123 10.26 -5.53 -10.25
C ASN A 123 10.25 -4.20 -9.50
N ASN A 124 9.09 -3.60 -9.25
CA ASN A 124 9.01 -2.34 -8.48
C ASN A 124 9.37 -2.53 -7.01
N MET A 125 8.93 -3.62 -6.39
CA MET A 125 9.26 -3.90 -4.99
C MET A 125 10.73 -4.29 -4.79
N THR A 126 11.39 -4.83 -5.81
CA THR A 126 12.79 -5.27 -5.75
C THR A 126 13.78 -4.33 -6.43
N SER A 127 13.31 -3.21 -6.98
CA SER A 127 14.11 -2.34 -7.86
C SER A 127 14.82 -3.13 -8.97
N ASN A 128 14.05 -3.89 -9.75
CA ASN A 128 14.54 -4.80 -10.81
C ASN A 128 15.56 -5.86 -10.31
N GLY A 129 15.48 -6.26 -9.04
CA GLY A 129 16.34 -7.27 -8.43
C GLY A 129 17.53 -6.73 -7.63
N ASP A 130 17.76 -5.42 -7.62
CA ASP A 130 18.82 -4.78 -6.81
C ASP A 130 18.63 -5.01 -5.31
N HIS A 131 17.37 -5.17 -4.88
CA HIS A 131 17.01 -5.36 -3.49
C HIS A 131 16.12 -6.60 -3.33
N PRO A 132 16.60 -7.66 -2.65
CA PRO A 132 15.76 -8.82 -2.38
C PRO A 132 14.60 -8.41 -1.46
N LEU A 133 13.42 -8.95 -1.70
CA LEU A 133 12.19 -8.63 -0.98
C LEU A 133 12.16 -9.24 0.43
N ARG A 134 13.09 -8.79 1.28
CA ARG A 134 13.16 -9.08 2.72
C ARG A 134 12.11 -8.27 3.46
N TYR A 135 11.85 -8.61 4.71
CA TYR A 135 10.89 -7.89 5.56
C TYR A 135 11.10 -6.37 5.56
N ARG A 136 12.36 -5.88 5.61
CA ARG A 136 12.64 -4.44 5.58
C ARG A 136 12.14 -3.76 4.30
N VAL A 137 12.39 -4.34 3.15
CA VAL A 137 11.95 -3.79 1.85
C VAL A 137 10.43 -3.88 1.73
N TYR A 138 9.86 -5.02 2.12
CA TYR A 138 8.42 -5.22 2.17
C TYR A 138 7.73 -4.21 3.09
N TYR A 139 8.29 -3.93 4.26
CA TYR A 139 7.79 -2.94 5.22
C TYR A 139 7.78 -1.53 4.62
N LEU A 140 8.82 -1.14 3.86
CA LEU A 140 8.85 0.15 3.17
C LEU A 140 7.79 0.21 2.07
N CYS A 141 7.58 -0.87 1.32
CA CYS A 141 6.50 -0.96 0.34
C CYS A 141 5.13 -0.83 1.03
N PHE A 142 4.95 -1.48 2.19
CA PHE A 142 3.72 -1.36 2.98
C PHE A 142 3.49 0.07 3.50
N ALA A 143 4.54 0.71 4.04
CA ALA A 143 4.45 2.09 4.49
C ALA A 143 4.10 3.03 3.32
N ASN A 144 4.70 2.80 2.14
CA ASN A 144 4.37 3.55 0.93
C ASN A 144 2.93 3.29 0.45
N PHE A 145 2.39 2.09 0.60
CA PHE A 145 0.99 1.80 0.31
C PHE A 145 0.03 2.63 1.17
N LEU A 146 0.34 2.81 2.46
CA LEU A 146 -0.54 3.55 3.39
C LEU A 146 -0.36 5.07 3.33
N LEU A 147 0.90 5.53 3.26
CA LEU A 147 1.26 6.95 3.39
C LEU A 147 1.60 7.60 2.05
N GLY A 148 1.65 6.82 0.97
CA GLY A 148 1.96 7.29 -0.37
C GLY A 148 0.93 8.29 -0.85
N ARG A 149 1.35 9.55 -1.01
CA ARG A 149 0.50 10.63 -1.55
C ARG A 149 0.46 10.66 -3.08
N HIS A 150 1.41 9.99 -3.73
CA HIS A 150 1.57 10.00 -5.18
C HIS A 150 1.33 8.61 -5.75
N PRO A 151 0.70 8.52 -6.94
CA PRO A 151 0.68 7.26 -7.69
C PRO A 151 2.13 6.87 -8.07
N HIS A 152 2.37 5.58 -8.31
CA HIS A 152 3.65 4.99 -8.77
C HIS A 152 4.72 4.70 -7.70
N GLY A 153 4.35 4.69 -6.41
CA GLY A 153 5.24 4.16 -5.39
C GLY A 153 5.36 2.63 -5.43
N PRO A 154 6.45 2.03 -4.92
CA PRO A 154 6.67 0.58 -4.93
C PRO A 154 5.60 -0.19 -4.13
N GLY A 155 4.90 0.48 -3.22
CA GLY A 155 3.79 -0.08 -2.45
C GLY A 155 2.46 -0.14 -3.20
N GLN A 156 2.32 0.54 -4.34
CA GLN A 156 1.04 0.65 -5.06
C GLN A 156 0.46 -0.73 -5.41
N LEU A 157 1.32 -1.67 -5.79
CA LEU A 157 0.92 -3.01 -6.23
C LEU A 157 1.01 -4.06 -5.12
N LEU A 158 1.20 -3.67 -3.86
CA LEU A 158 1.36 -4.61 -2.74
C LEU A 158 0.21 -5.62 -2.64
N PHE A 159 -1.03 -5.15 -2.86
CA PHE A 159 -2.24 -5.96 -2.94
C PHE A 159 -2.81 -6.03 -4.37
N GLY A 160 -1.97 -5.82 -5.38
CA GLY A 160 -2.34 -5.76 -6.78
C GLY A 160 -2.93 -4.42 -7.24
N SER A 161 -3.26 -4.35 -8.54
CA SER A 161 -3.93 -3.19 -9.13
C SER A 161 -5.42 -3.23 -8.83
N PHE A 162 -6.03 -2.08 -8.55
CA PHE A 162 -7.49 -1.94 -8.41
C PHE A 162 -8.12 -1.54 -9.75
N GLU A 163 -9.38 -1.91 -9.98
CA GLU A 163 -10.10 -1.47 -11.19
C GLU A 163 -10.21 0.06 -11.21
N GLY A 164 -9.80 0.68 -12.32
CA GLY A 164 -9.71 2.13 -12.44
C GLY A 164 -8.38 2.74 -11.97
N SER A 165 -7.39 1.93 -11.55
CA SER A 165 -6.03 2.44 -11.34
C SER A 165 -5.49 3.00 -12.66
N PRO A 166 -4.89 4.20 -12.68
CA PRO A 166 -4.24 4.72 -13.88
C PRO A 166 -3.19 3.71 -14.36
N PRO A 167 -3.07 3.47 -15.69
CA PRO A 167 -2.09 2.55 -16.21
C PRO A 167 -0.70 2.95 -15.70
N TYR A 168 0.10 1.96 -15.29
CA TYR A 168 1.44 2.15 -14.70
C TYR A 168 2.35 3.05 -15.56
N SER A 169 2.02 3.19 -16.85
CA SER A 169 2.71 3.96 -17.88
C SER A 169 2.40 5.46 -17.91
N THR A 170 1.57 6.02 -17.02
CA THR A 170 1.48 7.50 -16.94
C THR A 170 2.74 8.04 -16.26
N MET A 171 3.86 8.08 -16.99
CA MET A 171 4.93 9.03 -16.70
C MET A 171 4.26 10.39 -16.49
N PHE A 172 4.72 11.15 -15.49
CA PHE A 172 4.32 12.55 -15.35
C PHE A 172 4.38 13.17 -16.74
N PRO A 173 3.26 13.70 -17.28
CA PRO A 173 3.29 14.30 -18.60
C PRO A 173 4.33 15.41 -18.53
N VAL A 174 5.46 15.18 -19.18
CA VAL A 174 6.50 16.20 -19.29
C VAL A 174 5.90 17.26 -20.19
N ASP A 175 5.64 18.44 -19.62
CA ASP A 175 5.12 19.54 -20.39
C ASP A 175 6.23 20.09 -21.29
N TYR A 176 6.26 19.60 -22.53
CA TYR A 176 7.17 20.08 -23.57
C TYR A 176 6.72 21.44 -24.15
N SER A 177 5.65 22.07 -23.65
CA SER A 177 5.21 23.39 -24.13
C SER A 177 6.31 24.45 -24.05
N ALA A 178 7.17 24.37 -23.02
CA ALA A 178 8.31 25.27 -22.88
C ALA A 178 9.37 25.08 -23.98
N LEU A 179 9.53 23.86 -24.49
CA LEU A 179 10.48 23.54 -25.58
C LEU A 179 9.92 23.86 -26.97
N ASN A 180 8.59 23.88 -27.12
CA ASN A 180 7.90 24.26 -28.34
C ASN A 180 7.49 25.75 -28.36
N CYS A 181 7.96 26.54 -27.39
CA CYS A 181 7.60 27.95 -27.28
C CYS A 181 8.33 28.75 -28.38
N PRO A 182 7.61 29.48 -29.26
CA PRO A 182 8.24 30.28 -30.30
C PRO A 182 9.16 31.33 -29.69
N THR A 183 10.25 31.67 -30.38
CA THR A 183 11.36 32.49 -29.86
C THR A 183 10.90 33.85 -29.32
N GLU A 184 9.80 34.39 -29.86
CA GLU A 184 9.18 35.66 -29.43
C GLU A 184 8.53 35.61 -28.04
N LYS A 185 8.19 34.42 -27.55
CA LYS A 185 7.52 34.20 -26.26
C LYS A 185 8.49 33.80 -25.14
N LEU A 186 9.73 33.48 -25.49
CA LEU A 186 10.78 33.14 -24.54
C LEU A 186 11.26 34.41 -23.82
N GLU A 187 11.27 34.39 -22.49
CA GLU A 187 11.81 35.48 -21.69
C GLU A 187 13.22 35.13 -21.19
N GLN A 188 14.12 36.11 -21.19
CA GLN A 188 15.45 35.98 -20.62
C GLN A 188 15.36 35.96 -19.09
N TYR A 189 15.97 34.97 -18.45
CA TYR A 189 16.01 34.89 -16.99
C TYR A 189 16.60 36.17 -16.40
N SER A 190 15.88 36.76 -15.44
CA SER A 190 16.31 37.95 -14.72
C SER A 190 16.07 37.74 -13.23
N PRO A 191 17.13 37.67 -12.38
CA PRO A 191 17.02 37.34 -10.95
C PRO A 191 16.11 38.30 -10.16
N HIS A 192 15.92 39.51 -10.67
CA HIS A 192 15.18 40.58 -10.02
C HIS A 192 13.74 40.75 -10.53
N LYS A 193 13.29 39.93 -11.49
CA LYS A 193 11.92 39.99 -12.03
C LYS A 193 11.21 38.67 -11.79
N LYS A 194 10.10 38.71 -11.03
CA LYS A 194 9.13 37.61 -11.00
C LYS A 194 8.34 37.65 -12.31
N SER A 195 8.48 36.62 -13.13
CA SER A 195 7.70 36.46 -14.36
C SER A 195 6.55 35.48 -14.12
N ASN A 196 5.40 35.78 -14.72
CA ASN A 196 4.25 34.87 -14.79
C ASN A 196 4.32 33.93 -16.02
N ARG A 197 5.41 33.97 -16.80
CA ARG A 197 5.56 33.13 -18.00
C ARG A 197 6.21 31.78 -17.67
N HIS A 198 5.72 30.75 -18.35
CA HIS A 198 6.06 29.35 -18.11
C HIS A 198 7.41 28.89 -18.71
N SER A 199 8.03 29.70 -19.57
CA SER A 199 9.23 29.32 -20.34
C SER A 199 10.28 30.44 -20.29
N VAL A 200 11.44 30.13 -19.70
CA VAL A 200 12.53 31.08 -19.46
C VAL A 200 13.83 30.52 -20.05
N ILE A 201 14.60 31.37 -20.73
CA ILE A 201 15.95 31.05 -21.21
C ILE A 201 16.93 31.39 -20.08
N VAL A 202 17.72 30.41 -19.64
CA VAL A 202 18.79 30.58 -18.63
C VAL A 202 20.11 30.89 -19.32
#